data_AF-A0A7C6BVD2-F1
#
_entry.id   AF-A0A7C6BVD2-F1
#
_cell.length_a   1.000
_cell.length_b   1.000
_cell.length_c   1.000
_cell.angle_alpha   90.00
_cell.angle_beta   90.00
_cell.angle_gamma   90.00
#
_symmetry.space_group_name_H-M   'P 1'
#
loop_
_entity.id
_entity.type
_entity.pdbx_description
1 polymer ?
#
loop_
_entity_poly.entity_id
_entity_poly.type
_entity_poly.pdbx_seq_one_letter_code
_entity_poly.pdbx_strand_id
1 'polypeptide(L)'
;MTVNIKCRKISRGKAQGEVILSNNPLSFLGGVDPKTGNVIDRGHQLYQQNISDKILVIPSGKGSTVGSYVIFQMAKNKTAPLAIIAIEAEPIIATGAIMASIPMVDHPEEDIFEILSNGDLVEVDADAQIIKLEQ
;
A
#
# COMPACT_ATOMS: atom_id res chain seq x y z
N MET A 1 4.94 -22.81 3.76
CA MET A 1 3.63 -23.01 4.44
C MET A 1 2.84 -21.72 4.26
N THR A 2 1.52 -21.77 4.02
CA THR A 2 0.74 -20.53 3.81
C THR A 2 0.30 -19.95 5.15
N VAL A 3 0.72 -18.73 5.46
CA VAL A 3 0.26 -17.97 6.62
C VAL A 3 -0.83 -17.01 6.16
N ASN A 4 -1.97 -17.01 6.86
CA ASN A 4 -3.11 -16.14 6.56
C ASN A 4 -3.34 -15.20 7.73
N ILE A 5 -3.08 -13.92 7.53
CA ILE A 5 -3.28 -12.87 8.53
C ILE A 5 -4.62 -12.19 8.23
N LYS A 6 -5.52 -12.17 9.21
CA LYS A 6 -6.77 -11.43 9.06
C LYS A 6 -6.53 -9.93 9.16
N CYS A 7 -7.35 -9.16 8.49
CA CYS A 7 -7.30 -7.70 8.47
C CYS A 7 -8.70 -7.12 8.24
N ARG A 8 -8.83 -5.79 8.26
CA ARG A 8 -10.06 -5.07 7.94
C ARG A 8 -10.00 -4.54 6.51
N LYS A 9 -11.07 -4.72 5.75
CA LYS A 9 -11.18 -4.19 4.38
C LYS A 9 -11.41 -2.68 4.36
N ILE A 10 -10.65 -1.98 3.53
CA ILE A 10 -10.87 -0.56 3.18
C ILE A 10 -11.34 -0.42 1.72
N SER A 11 -10.64 -1.05 0.78
CA SER A 11 -10.99 -1.06 -0.64
C SER A 11 -10.97 -2.49 -1.16
N ARG A 12 -12.00 -2.85 -1.92
CA ARG A 12 -12.21 -4.21 -2.46
C ARG A 12 -11.18 -4.61 -3.51
N GLY A 13 -11.17 -5.88 -3.84
CA GLY A 13 -10.30 -6.47 -4.86
C GLY A 13 -9.20 -7.33 -4.27
N LYS A 14 -8.38 -7.84 -5.18
CA LYS A 14 -7.35 -8.82 -4.88
C LYS A 14 -6.11 -8.54 -5.74
N ALA A 15 -4.94 -8.64 -5.13
CA ALA A 15 -3.67 -8.42 -5.81
C ALA A 15 -2.56 -9.26 -5.16
N GLN A 16 -1.58 -9.66 -5.96
CA GLN A 16 -0.39 -10.39 -5.51
C GLN A 16 0.86 -9.70 -6.08
N GLY A 17 1.89 -9.55 -5.26
CA GLY A 17 3.14 -8.96 -5.70
C GLY A 17 4.20 -8.92 -4.61
N GLU A 18 5.36 -8.39 -4.97
CA GLU A 18 6.46 -8.20 -4.04
C GLU A 18 6.14 -7.08 -3.04
N VAL A 19 6.45 -7.32 -1.78
CA VAL A 19 6.32 -6.33 -0.71
C VAL A 19 7.37 -5.23 -0.88
N ILE A 20 6.92 -3.99 -0.74
CA ILE A 20 7.75 -2.85 -0.39
C ILE A 20 7.24 -2.21 0.89
N LEU A 21 8.11 -2.14 1.88
CA LEU A 21 7.79 -1.82 3.25
C LEU A 21 8.47 -0.52 3.67
N SER A 22 7.72 0.34 4.35
CA SER A 22 8.21 1.55 4.99
C SER A 22 7.76 1.59 6.43
N ASN A 23 8.71 1.80 7.36
CA ASN A 23 8.39 2.04 8.77
C ASN A 23 7.89 3.47 9.02
N ASN A 24 7.94 4.33 8.00
CA ASN A 24 7.47 5.70 8.05
C ASN A 24 6.18 5.87 7.23
N PRO A 25 5.26 6.74 7.66
CA PRO A 25 4.09 7.11 6.84
C PRO A 25 4.49 7.73 5.50
N LEU A 26 3.85 7.28 4.42
CA LEU A 26 4.10 7.80 3.07
C LEU A 26 3.07 8.88 2.70
N SER A 27 3.56 10.04 2.22
CA SER A 27 2.72 11.08 1.62
C SER A 27 2.64 10.88 0.11
N PHE A 28 1.43 10.65 -0.40
CA PHE A 28 1.20 10.66 -1.85
C PHE A 28 1.18 12.09 -2.41
N LEU A 29 0.95 13.11 -1.58
CA LEU A 29 1.08 14.50 -1.99
C LEU A 29 2.54 14.95 -1.83
N GLY A 30 3.24 15.11 -2.95
CA GLY A 30 4.62 15.60 -2.97
C GLY A 30 5.69 14.60 -2.55
N GLY A 31 5.32 13.40 -2.07
CA GLY A 31 6.26 12.35 -1.71
C GLY A 31 6.43 11.26 -2.76
N VAL A 32 5.52 11.15 -3.73
CA VAL A 32 5.59 10.19 -4.84
C VAL A 32 5.36 10.92 -6.16
N ASP A 33 6.15 10.60 -7.18
CA ASP A 33 5.91 11.08 -8.54
C ASP A 33 4.81 10.23 -9.20
N PRO A 34 3.63 10.81 -9.49
CA PRO A 34 2.52 10.03 -10.04
C PRO A 34 2.77 9.51 -11.46
N LYS A 35 3.78 10.01 -12.18
CA LYS A 35 4.09 9.55 -13.54
C LYS A 35 5.00 8.34 -13.58
N THR A 36 5.79 8.12 -12.52
CA THR A 36 6.80 7.07 -12.47
C THR A 36 6.56 6.07 -11.35
N GLY A 37 5.82 6.45 -10.30
CA GLY A 37 5.66 5.65 -9.08
C GLY A 37 6.90 5.65 -8.19
N ASN A 38 7.89 6.50 -8.48
CA ASN A 38 9.06 6.66 -7.64
C ASN A 38 8.74 7.55 -6.45
N VAL A 39 9.23 7.17 -5.26
CA VAL A 39 9.20 8.04 -4.09
C VAL A 39 10.27 9.13 -4.25
N ILE A 40 9.85 10.39 -4.20
CA ILE A 40 10.67 11.57 -4.46
C ILE A 40 10.96 12.39 -3.19
N ASP A 41 10.33 12.05 -2.07
CA ASP A 41 10.65 12.66 -0.77
C ASP A 41 12.04 12.20 -0.30
N ARG A 42 13.00 13.13 -0.32
CA ARG A 42 14.39 12.89 0.11
C ARG A 42 14.53 12.52 1.58
N GLY A 43 13.56 12.88 2.41
CA GLY A 43 13.55 12.54 3.84
C GLY A 43 12.91 11.18 4.13
N HIS A 44 12.31 10.54 3.12
CA HIS A 44 11.59 9.28 3.29
C HIS A 44 12.52 8.07 3.08
N GLN A 45 12.32 7.01 3.85
CA GLN A 45 13.12 5.78 3.78
C GLN A 45 13.11 5.16 2.38
N LEU A 46 11.98 5.24 1.69
CA LEU A 46 11.80 4.73 0.33
C LEU A 46 12.30 5.66 -0.77
N TYR A 47 13.02 6.76 -0.48
CA TYR A 47 13.51 7.67 -1.51
C TYR A 47 14.20 6.92 -2.67
N GLN A 48 13.83 7.27 -3.91
CA GLN A 48 14.27 6.63 -5.16
C GLN A 48 13.81 5.19 -5.38
N GLN A 49 13.01 4.60 -4.48
CA GLN A 49 12.36 3.32 -4.71
C GLN A 49 11.08 3.50 -5.52
N ASN A 50 10.76 2.49 -6.34
CA ASN A 50 9.53 2.45 -7.13
C ASN A 50 8.48 1.59 -6.41
N ILE A 51 7.29 2.12 -6.22
CA ILE A 51 6.16 1.42 -5.58
C ILE A 51 5.15 0.85 -6.57
N SER A 52 5.34 1.11 -7.88
CA SER A 52 4.47 0.54 -8.92
C SER A 52 4.59 -0.97 -8.93
N ASP A 53 3.48 -1.66 -9.23
CA ASP A 53 3.45 -3.12 -9.34
C ASP A 53 3.90 -3.88 -8.07
N LYS A 54 3.89 -3.21 -6.91
CA LYS A 54 4.27 -3.79 -5.60
C LYS A 54 3.13 -3.73 -4.58
N ILE A 55 3.25 -4.53 -3.53
CA ILE A 55 2.38 -4.48 -2.35
C ILE A 55 3.01 -3.48 -1.36
N LEU A 56 2.41 -2.30 -1.24
CA LEU A 56 2.93 -1.25 -0.37
C LEU A 56 2.47 -1.47 1.06
N VAL A 57 3.42 -1.57 1.99
CA VAL A 57 3.18 -1.72 3.44
C VAL A 57 3.66 -0.48 4.18
N ILE A 58 2.76 0.18 4.90
CA ILE A 58 3.02 1.43 5.62
C ILE A 58 2.33 1.44 6.98
N PRO A 59 2.84 2.13 8.01
CA PRO A 59 2.15 2.23 9.29
C PRO A 59 0.81 2.97 9.13
N SER A 60 0.85 4.09 8.41
CA SER A 60 -0.31 4.89 8.07
C SER A 60 -0.02 5.73 6.82
N GLY A 61 -1.07 6.26 6.22
CA GLY A 61 -0.94 7.27 5.18
C GLY A 61 -0.64 8.63 5.78
N LYS A 62 0.19 9.42 5.10
CA LYS A 62 0.27 10.87 5.37
C LYS A 62 -0.60 11.60 4.36
N GLY A 63 -1.90 11.65 4.64
CA GLY A 63 -2.87 12.38 3.85
C GLY A 63 -2.81 13.90 4.10
N SER A 64 -2.89 14.66 3.02
CA SER A 64 -3.39 16.04 3.02
C SER A 64 -4.47 16.09 1.96
N THR A 65 -5.45 17.00 2.05
CA THR A 65 -6.75 17.00 1.35
C THR A 65 -6.76 16.54 -0.13
N VAL A 66 -5.66 16.71 -0.88
CA VAL A 66 -5.53 16.38 -2.31
C VAL A 66 -4.83 15.02 -2.60
N GLY A 67 -4.28 14.34 -1.60
CA GLY A 67 -3.50 13.10 -1.77
C GLY A 67 -4.28 11.94 -2.43
N SER A 68 -5.60 11.89 -2.24
CA SER A 68 -6.48 10.89 -2.85
C SER A 68 -6.48 10.97 -4.38
N TYR A 69 -6.42 12.17 -4.96
CA TYR A 69 -6.35 12.36 -6.41
C TYR A 69 -5.02 11.90 -7.00
N VAL A 70 -3.93 11.96 -6.22
CA VAL A 70 -2.62 11.49 -6.68
C VAL A 70 -2.63 9.98 -6.82
N ILE A 71 -3.18 9.24 -5.84
CA ILE A 71 -3.36 7.78 -5.92
C ILE A 71 -4.20 7.41 -7.16
N PHE A 72 -5.31 8.12 -7.37
CA PHE A 72 -6.15 7.91 -8.55
C PHE A 72 -5.41 8.20 -9.88
N GLN A 73 -4.60 9.26 -9.92
CA GLN A 73 -3.77 9.58 -11.08
C GLN A 73 -2.71 8.50 -11.33
N MET A 74 -2.07 7.98 -10.29
CA MET A 74 -1.10 6.87 -10.39
C MET A 74 -1.76 5.63 -10.97
N ALA A 75 -2.97 5.28 -10.54
CA ALA A 75 -3.70 4.14 -11.10
C ALA A 75 -4.00 4.32 -12.59
N LYS A 76 -4.42 5.53 -13.01
CA LYS A 76 -4.59 5.86 -14.43
C LYS A 76 -3.28 5.77 -15.23
N ASN A 77 -2.17 6.15 -14.61
CA ASN A 77 -0.84 6.09 -15.20
C ASN A 77 -0.20 4.69 -15.14
N LYS A 78 -0.85 3.71 -14.48
CA LYS A 78 -0.30 2.37 -14.21
C LYS A 78 1.02 2.41 -13.42
N THR A 79 1.10 3.34 -12.47
CA THR A 79 2.24 3.53 -11.56
C THR A 79 1.85 3.41 -10.09
N ALA A 80 0.60 3.01 -9.83
CA ALA A 80 0.12 2.73 -8.49
C ALA A 80 0.67 1.39 -7.97
N PRO A 81 0.75 1.23 -6.64
CA PRO A 81 0.94 -0.09 -6.05
C PRO A 81 -0.24 -1.01 -6.39
N LEU A 82 0.01 -2.32 -6.42
CA LEU A 82 -1.02 -3.34 -6.67
C LEU A 82 -2.00 -3.45 -5.50
N ALA A 83 -1.51 -3.25 -4.28
CA ALA A 83 -2.32 -3.17 -3.08
C ALA A 83 -1.62 -2.32 -2.01
N ILE A 84 -2.39 -1.87 -1.03
CA ILE A 84 -1.88 -1.13 0.13
C ILE A 84 -2.28 -1.87 1.41
N ILE A 85 -1.32 -2.15 2.27
CA ILE A 85 -1.52 -2.64 3.63
C ILE A 85 -1.11 -1.50 4.58
N ALA A 86 -2.06 -1.05 5.41
CA ALA A 86 -1.80 -0.09 6.47
C ALA A 86 -1.96 -0.73 7.85
N ILE A 87 -1.28 -0.23 8.89
CA ILE A 87 -1.67 -0.59 10.27
C ILE A 87 -2.97 0.14 10.59
N GLU A 88 -3.00 1.43 10.32
CA GLU A 88 -4.18 2.27 10.46
C GLU A 88 -4.35 3.15 9.22
N ALA A 89 -5.43 2.91 8.47
CA ALA A 89 -5.70 3.67 7.25
C ALA A 89 -6.14 5.10 7.57
N GLU A 90 -5.45 6.07 6.97
CA GLU A 90 -5.89 7.47 7.01
C GLU A 90 -6.99 7.71 5.94
N PRO A 91 -8.08 8.44 6.25
CA PRO A 91 -9.22 8.62 5.34
C PRO A 91 -8.89 9.09 3.91
N ILE A 92 -7.88 9.93 3.71
CA ILE A 92 -7.51 10.43 2.37
C ILE A 92 -6.91 9.30 1.53
N ILE A 93 -6.01 8.49 2.09
CA ILE A 93 -5.42 7.37 1.33
C ILE A 93 -6.48 6.29 1.05
N ALA A 94 -7.38 6.04 2.01
CA ALA A 94 -8.50 5.12 1.85
C ALA A 94 -9.41 5.55 0.70
N THR A 95 -9.76 6.84 0.65
CA THR A 95 -10.57 7.42 -0.43
C THR A 95 -9.86 7.27 -1.78
N GLY A 96 -8.56 7.56 -1.83
CA GLY A 96 -7.76 7.38 -3.05
C GLY A 96 -7.73 5.94 -3.55
N ALA A 97 -7.51 4.97 -2.65
CA ALA A 97 -7.52 3.55 -2.99
C ALA A 97 -8.88 3.09 -3.53
N ILE A 98 -9.97 3.50 -2.88
CA ILE A 98 -11.35 3.19 -3.32
C ILE A 98 -11.62 3.77 -4.71
N MET A 99 -11.30 5.05 -4.93
CA MET A 99 -11.47 5.70 -6.24
C MET A 99 -10.64 5.04 -7.33
N ALA A 100 -9.43 4.59 -6.99
CA ALA A 100 -8.49 3.93 -7.89
C ALA A 100 -8.79 2.44 -8.11
N SER A 101 -9.74 1.85 -7.38
CA SER A 101 -9.96 0.41 -7.32
C SER A 101 -8.70 -0.39 -6.98
N ILE A 102 -7.85 0.18 -6.11
CA ILE A 102 -6.67 -0.50 -5.56
C ILE A 102 -7.13 -1.25 -4.30
N PRO A 103 -6.91 -2.55 -4.19
CA PRO A 103 -7.13 -3.31 -2.97
C PRO A 103 -6.40 -2.67 -1.79
N MET A 104 -7.13 -2.43 -0.70
CA MET A 104 -6.55 -1.85 0.50
C MET A 104 -7.15 -2.47 1.74
N VAL A 105 -6.29 -2.80 2.70
CA VAL A 105 -6.65 -3.35 4.01
C VAL A 105 -5.92 -2.60 5.11
N ASP A 106 -6.48 -2.62 6.31
CA ASP A 106 -5.82 -2.12 7.51
C ASP A 106 -6.07 -3.01 8.74
N HIS A 107 -5.50 -2.65 9.89
CA HIS A 107 -5.62 -3.41 11.15
C HIS A 107 -5.33 -4.92 10.98
N PRO A 108 -4.13 -5.31 10.52
CA PRO A 108 -3.74 -6.72 10.56
C PRO A 108 -3.78 -7.24 12.00
N GLU A 109 -4.22 -8.49 12.20
CA GLU A 109 -4.27 -9.13 13.53
C GLU A 109 -2.87 -9.42 14.10
N GLU A 110 -1.85 -9.44 13.24
CA GLU A 110 -0.46 -9.67 13.61
C GLU A 110 0.42 -8.47 13.22
N ASP A 111 1.62 -8.37 13.82
CA ASP A 111 2.57 -7.30 13.49
C ASP A 111 3.22 -7.57 12.12
N ILE A 112 2.65 -6.93 11.10
CA ILE A 112 3.09 -7.12 9.71
C ILE A 112 4.54 -6.70 9.49
N PHE A 113 5.10 -5.81 10.33
CA PHE A 113 6.48 -5.35 10.21
C PHE A 113 7.50 -6.34 10.79
N GLU A 114 7.08 -7.22 11.70
CA GLU A 114 7.93 -8.32 12.18
C GLU A 114 7.86 -9.56 11.25
N ILE A 115 6.76 -9.70 10.52
CA ILE A 115 6.49 -10.89 9.69
C ILE A 115 6.96 -10.70 8.24
N LEU A 116 6.80 -9.51 7.65
CA LEU A 116 7.15 -9.23 6.26
C LEU A 116 8.51 -8.55 6.11
N SER A 117 9.19 -8.93 5.03
CA SER A 117 10.41 -8.29 4.53
C SER A 117 10.22 -7.76 3.10
N ASN A 118 11.03 -6.77 2.72
CA ASN A 118 11.05 -6.28 1.34
C ASN A 118 11.39 -7.43 0.36
N GLY A 119 10.58 -7.58 -0.68
CA GLY A 119 10.72 -8.65 -1.68
C GLY A 119 9.90 -9.90 -1.40
N ASP A 120 9.27 -10.04 -0.22
CA ASP A 120 8.37 -11.16 0.05
C ASP A 120 7.17 -11.14 -0.91
N LEU A 121 6.73 -12.31 -1.35
CA LEU A 121 5.56 -12.44 -2.20
C LEU A 121 4.30 -12.57 -1.34
N VAL A 122 3.41 -11.60 -1.47
CA VAL A 122 2.18 -11.52 -0.68
C VAL A 122 0.98 -11.36 -1.59
N GLU A 123 -0.09 -12.07 -1.25
CA GLU A 123 -1.41 -11.87 -1.82
C GLU A 123 -2.30 -11.11 -0.83
N VAL A 124 -2.80 -9.94 -1.23
CA VAL A 124 -3.80 -9.19 -0.48
C VAL A 124 -5.17 -9.49 -1.08
N ASP A 125 -6.00 -10.20 -0.33
CA ASP A 125 -7.39 -10.49 -0.68
C ASP A 125 -8.29 -9.64 0.23
N ALA A 126 -8.55 -8.40 -0.20
CA ALA A 126 -9.31 -7.45 0.60
C ALA A 126 -10.78 -7.88 0.73
N ASP A 127 -11.34 -8.56 -0.28
CA ASP A 127 -12.71 -9.08 -0.23
C ASP A 127 -12.85 -10.20 0.80
N ALA A 128 -11.86 -11.08 0.90
CA ALA A 128 -11.79 -12.12 1.93
C ALA A 128 -11.23 -11.61 3.27
N GLN A 129 -10.77 -10.36 3.36
CA GLN A 129 -10.17 -9.75 4.55
C GLN A 129 -8.92 -10.49 5.06
N ILE A 130 -8.08 -10.96 4.13
CA ILE A 130 -6.90 -11.77 4.42
C ILE A 130 -5.67 -11.27 3.65
N ILE A 131 -4.54 -11.25 4.33
CA ILE A 131 -3.19 -11.13 3.76
C ILE A 131 -2.58 -12.54 3.77
N LYS A 132 -2.22 -13.08 2.61
CA LYS A 132 -1.63 -14.42 2.48
C LYS A 132 -0.15 -14.31 2.14
N LEU A 133 0.68 -15.02 2.89
CA LEU A 133 2.11 -15.08 2.68
C LEU A 133 2.47 -16.44 2.07
N GLU A 134 3.28 -16.41 1.03
CA GLU A 134 3.90 -17.61 0.46
C GLU A 134 5.34 -17.72 0.97
N GLN A 135 5.55 -18.54 2.01
CA GLN A 135 6.86 -18.95 2.53
C GLN A 135 7.29 -20.30 1.98
#